data_AF-A0A0N0T484-F1
#
_entry.id   AF-A0A0N0T484-F1
#
_cell.length_a   1.000
_cell.length_b   1.000
_cell.length_c   1.000
_cell.angle_alpha   90.00
_cell.angle_beta   90.00
_cell.angle_gamma   90.00
#
_symmetry.space_group_name_H-M   'P 1'
#
loop_
_entity.id
_entity.type
_entity.pdbx_description
1 polymer ?
#
loop_
_entity_poly.entity_id
_entity_poly.type
_entity_poly.pdbx_seq_one_letter_code
_entity_poly.pdbx_strand_id
1 'polypeptide(L)'
;MTDHHTYGTSTHTADELVQLVSDRLGLVFTERDSDYRGVYHLAGIPNGQIEIQPNPIPVDDDEDDLYAPEHPAAQVLLLTTTPTPDPALRTRLDSVEGLTHLNHETA
;
A
#
# COMPACT_ATOMS: atom_id res chain seq x y z
N MET A 1 -12.26 16.37 -1.57
CA MET A 1 -12.25 15.18 -0.72
C MET A 1 -11.17 14.28 -1.23
N THR A 2 -10.24 13.88 -0.40
CA THR A 2 -9.14 12.96 -0.75
C THR A 2 -9.58 11.52 -0.60
N ASP A 3 -9.26 10.72 -1.60
CA ASP A 3 -9.60 9.31 -1.74
C ASP A 3 -8.37 8.48 -1.37
N HIS A 4 -8.53 7.61 -0.37
CA HIS A 4 -7.47 6.78 0.17
C HIS A 4 -7.83 5.32 -0.02
N HIS A 5 -6.92 4.54 -0.59
CA HIS A 5 -7.06 3.09 -0.64
C HIS A 5 -5.86 2.44 0.04
N THR A 6 -6.15 1.36 0.75
CA THR A 6 -5.14 0.50 1.37
C THR A 6 -5.25 -0.88 0.78
N TYR A 7 -4.11 -1.42 0.36
CA TYR A 7 -3.94 -2.78 -0.11
C TYR A 7 -2.89 -3.48 0.74
N GLY A 8 -2.94 -4.80 0.79
CA GLY A 8 -2.00 -5.62 1.54
C GLY A 8 -1.61 -6.88 0.82
N THR A 9 -0.41 -7.37 1.10
CA THR A 9 0.08 -8.65 0.62
C THR A 9 0.87 -9.36 1.73
N SER A 10 0.76 -10.68 1.76
CA SER A 10 1.57 -11.57 2.59
C SER A 10 2.50 -12.46 1.77
N THR A 11 2.45 -12.34 0.44
CA THR A 11 3.21 -13.17 -0.51
C THR A 11 4.46 -12.47 -1.04
N HIS A 12 4.50 -11.14 -0.97
CA HIS A 12 5.61 -10.34 -1.49
C HIS A 12 6.25 -9.52 -0.37
N THR A 13 7.57 -9.38 -0.47
CA THR A 13 8.33 -8.37 0.25
C THR A 13 8.06 -6.96 -0.30
N ALA A 14 8.48 -5.92 0.44
CA ALA A 14 8.31 -4.53 0.00
C ALA A 14 9.00 -4.28 -1.35
N ASP A 15 10.22 -4.79 -1.54
CA ASP A 15 10.99 -4.66 -2.78
C ASP A 15 10.33 -5.38 -3.95
N GLU A 16 9.86 -6.61 -3.75
CA GLU A 16 9.14 -7.36 -4.80
C GLU A 16 7.85 -6.64 -5.21
N LEU A 17 7.09 -6.12 -4.23
CA LEU A 17 5.89 -5.35 -4.52
C LEU A 17 6.22 -4.05 -5.27
N VAL A 18 7.32 -3.37 -4.91
CA VAL A 18 7.81 -2.20 -5.66
C VAL A 18 8.09 -2.56 -7.10
N GLN A 19 8.79 -3.67 -7.37
CA GLN A 19 9.08 -4.11 -8.74
C GLN A 19 7.79 -4.39 -9.53
N LEU A 20 6.86 -5.17 -8.96
CA LEU A 20 5.59 -5.51 -9.60
C LEU A 20 4.76 -4.27 -9.93
N VAL A 21 4.64 -3.34 -8.99
CA VAL A 21 3.84 -2.12 -9.18
C VAL A 21 4.54 -1.15 -10.14
N SER A 22 5.87 -1.07 -10.09
CA SER A 22 6.68 -0.28 -11.04
C SER A 22 6.45 -0.76 -12.47
N ASP A 23 6.56 -2.07 -12.72
CA ASP A 23 6.35 -2.66 -14.04
C ASP A 23 4.90 -2.49 -14.50
N ARG A 24 3.93 -2.63 -13.60
CA ARG A 24 2.51 -2.53 -13.92
C ARG A 24 2.07 -1.10 -14.27
N LEU A 25 2.61 -0.11 -13.56
CA LEU A 25 2.18 1.29 -13.66
C LEU A 25 3.16 2.16 -14.44
N GLY A 26 4.36 1.67 -14.76
CA GLY A 26 5.43 2.44 -15.37
C GLY A 26 5.97 3.52 -14.43
N LEU A 27 6.04 3.23 -13.13
CA LEU A 27 6.47 4.16 -12.09
C LEU A 27 7.87 3.85 -11.62
N VAL A 28 8.53 4.86 -11.07
CA VAL A 28 9.81 4.70 -10.36
C VAL A 28 9.58 5.10 -8.91
N PHE A 29 9.75 4.15 -8.01
CA PHE A 29 9.70 4.42 -6.58
C PHE A 29 11.04 4.93 -6.08
N THR A 30 10.98 5.88 -5.15
CA THR A 30 12.14 6.37 -4.40
C THR A 30 12.03 5.85 -2.98
N GLU A 31 13.07 5.19 -2.50
CA GLU A 31 13.20 4.79 -1.10
C GLU A 31 13.33 6.03 -0.21
N ARG A 32 12.65 6.01 0.93
CA ARG A 32 12.68 7.04 1.97
C ARG A 32 12.79 6.37 3.32
N ASP A 33 13.57 6.97 4.20
CA ASP A 33 13.70 6.56 5.60
C ASP A 33 12.99 7.59 6.49
N SER A 34 12.29 7.10 7.50
CA SER A 34 11.53 7.90 8.45
C SER A 34 11.74 7.36 9.85
N ASP A 35 12.13 8.22 10.78
CA ASP A 35 12.34 7.84 12.19
C ASP A 35 11.09 7.20 12.83
N TYR A 36 9.89 7.44 12.29
CA TYR A 36 8.63 6.88 12.77
C TYR A 36 8.18 5.63 12.02
N ARG A 37 8.47 5.52 10.71
CA ARG A 37 7.93 4.44 9.85
C ARG A 37 8.99 3.42 9.41
N GLY A 38 10.27 3.73 9.64
CA GLY A 38 11.38 3.06 8.98
C GLY A 38 11.39 3.34 7.47
N VAL A 39 11.95 2.40 6.73
CA VAL A 39 12.09 2.46 5.28
C VAL A 39 10.75 2.22 4.59
N TYR A 40 10.42 3.09 3.63
CA TYR A 40 9.28 2.97 2.74
C TYR A 40 9.62 3.48 1.34
N HIS A 41 8.82 3.10 0.36
CA HIS A 41 8.99 3.49 -1.03
C HIS A 41 7.86 4.39 -1.47
N LEU A 42 8.18 5.51 -2.13
CA LEU A 42 7.22 6.52 -2.57
C LEU A 42 7.33 6.74 -4.09
N ALA A 43 6.20 6.71 -4.78
CA ALA A 43 6.08 7.14 -6.17
C ALA A 43 4.97 8.18 -6.33
N GLY A 44 5.27 9.24 -7.07
CA GLY A 44 4.25 10.22 -7.49
C GLY A 44 3.48 9.71 -8.70
N ILE A 45 2.17 9.91 -8.71
CA ILE A 45 1.29 9.71 -9.88
C ILE A 45 0.68 11.06 -10.27
N PRO A 46 0.18 11.24 -11.51
CA PRO A 46 -0.34 12.54 -11.96
C PRO A 46 -1.39 13.17 -11.03
N ASN A 47 -2.17 12.34 -10.33
CA ASN A 47 -3.24 12.77 -9.44
C ASN A 47 -3.03 12.26 -8.00
N GLY A 48 -1.80 12.18 -7.50
CA GLY A 48 -1.58 11.70 -6.13
C GLY A 48 -0.25 11.01 -5.90
N GLN A 49 -0.24 10.07 -4.97
CA GLN A 49 0.94 9.27 -4.65
C GLN A 49 0.60 7.84 -4.27
N ILE A 50 1.60 6.97 -4.41
CA ILE A 50 1.57 5.57 -3.98
C ILE A 50 2.74 5.36 -3.02
N GLU A 51 2.46 4.76 -1.89
CA GLU A 51 3.45 4.37 -0.88
C GLU A 51 3.44 2.86 -0.70
N ILE A 52 4.61 2.24 -0.61
CA ILE A 52 4.79 0.83 -0.27
C ILE A 52 5.67 0.74 0.96
N GLN A 53 5.23 0.00 1.97
CA GLN A 53 5.96 -0.14 3.23
C GLN A 53 5.75 -1.52 3.85
N PRO A 54 6.71 -2.03 4.64
CA PRO A 54 6.43 -3.11 5.58
C PRO A 54 5.25 -2.73 6.47
N ASN A 55 4.42 -3.70 6.83
CA ASN A 55 3.41 -3.50 7.86
C ASN A 55 4.13 -3.42 9.22
N PRO A 56 4.09 -2.27 9.93
CA PRO A 56 4.80 -2.11 11.21
C PRO A 56 4.17 -2.90 12.35
N ILE A 57 3.01 -3.54 12.13
CA ILE A 57 2.36 -4.46 13.07
C ILE A 57 2.43 -5.89 12.50
N PRO A 58 3.63 -6.49 12.35
CA PRO A 58 3.70 -7.90 12.03
C PRO A 58 3.37 -8.67 13.31
N VAL A 59 2.09 -9.03 13.48
CA VAL A 59 1.55 -9.97 14.48
C VAL A 59 2.46 -10.21 15.69
N ASP A 60 2.31 -9.40 16.74
CA ASP A 60 2.47 -9.92 18.10
C ASP A 60 1.07 -10.36 18.52
N ASP A 61 0.91 -11.62 18.90
CA ASP A 61 -0.36 -12.36 18.98
C ASP A 61 -1.25 -11.94 20.18
N ASP A 62 -1.00 -10.78 20.79
CA ASP A 62 -1.46 -10.49 22.16
C ASP A 62 -1.97 -9.05 22.47
N GLU A 63 -2.33 -8.21 21.49
CA GLU A 63 -3.04 -6.94 21.81
C GLU A 63 -4.29 -6.67 20.96
N ASP A 64 -5.41 -6.46 21.68
CA ASP A 64 -6.80 -6.35 21.24
C ASP A 64 -7.06 -5.30 20.12
N ASP A 65 -7.61 -5.78 19.00
CA ASP A 65 -8.76 -5.23 18.25
C ASP A 65 -8.79 -3.72 17.90
N LEU A 66 -7.65 -3.11 17.54
CA LEU A 66 -7.59 -1.73 17.00
C LEU A 66 -7.38 -1.63 15.49
N TYR A 67 -7.23 -2.75 14.78
CA TYR A 67 -6.99 -2.77 13.33
C TYR A 67 -8.08 -3.55 12.60
N ALA A 68 -8.37 -3.17 11.35
CA ALA A 68 -9.27 -3.95 10.50
C ALA A 68 -8.76 -5.39 10.40
N PRO A 69 -9.61 -6.42 10.52
CA PRO A 69 -9.20 -7.83 10.66
C PRO A 69 -8.28 -8.34 9.55
N GLU A 70 -8.31 -7.71 8.38
CA GLU A 70 -7.44 -8.02 7.25
C GLU A 70 -6.02 -7.41 7.30
N HIS A 71 -5.79 -6.38 8.12
CA HIS A 71 -4.48 -5.74 8.29
C HIS A 71 -3.43 -6.63 8.99
N PRO A 72 -3.74 -7.39 10.06
CA PRO A 72 -2.77 -8.27 10.74
C PRO A 72 -2.16 -9.35 9.83
N ALA A 73 -2.88 -9.78 8.79
CA ALA A 73 -2.40 -10.83 7.88
C ALA A 73 -1.42 -10.32 6.80
N ALA A 74 -1.45 -9.03 6.47
CA ALA A 74 -0.59 -8.46 5.44
C ALA A 74 0.79 -8.08 6.02
N GLN A 75 1.87 -8.57 5.40
CA GLN A 75 3.24 -8.24 5.79
C GLN A 75 3.71 -6.92 5.16
N VAL A 76 3.13 -6.55 4.03
CA VAL A 76 3.46 -5.34 3.27
C VAL A 76 2.16 -4.64 2.89
N LEU A 77 2.18 -3.31 3.02
CA LEU A 77 1.05 -2.44 2.68
C LEU A 77 1.38 -1.58 1.47
N LEU A 78 0.37 -1.37 0.62
CA LEU A 78 0.38 -0.36 -0.43
C LEU A 78 -0.75 0.64 -0.17
N LEU A 79 -0.39 1.92 -0.08
CA LEU A 79 -1.31 3.01 0.21
C LEU A 79 -1.38 3.93 -1.01
N THR A 80 -2.59 4.30 -1.43
CA THR A 80 -2.79 5.33 -2.45
C THR A 80 -3.51 6.51 -1.86
N THR A 81 -3.09 7.72 -2.24
CA THR A 81 -3.78 8.96 -1.90
C THR A 81 -3.99 9.76 -3.17
N THR A 82 -5.25 10.02 -3.54
CA THR A 82 -5.61 10.82 -4.71
C THR A 82 -6.62 11.93 -4.34
N PRO A 83 -6.56 13.14 -4.93
CA PRO A 83 -7.55 14.19 -4.68
C PRO A 83 -8.94 13.89 -5.23
N THR A 84 -9.05 12.89 -6.11
CA THR A 84 -10.31 12.40 -6.70
C THR A 84 -10.20 10.90 -6.92
N PRO A 85 -11.31 10.14 -6.82
CA PRO A 85 -11.30 8.71 -7.10
C PRO A 85 -10.70 8.38 -8.47
N ASP A 86 -9.79 7.40 -8.50
CA ASP A 86 -9.15 6.92 -9.72
C ASP A 86 -9.46 5.43 -9.92
N PRO A 87 -10.61 5.10 -10.56
CA PRO A 87 -11.01 3.71 -10.78
C PRO A 87 -10.06 2.97 -11.73
N ALA A 88 -9.33 3.67 -12.60
CA ALA A 88 -8.35 3.06 -13.48
C ALA A 88 -7.11 2.61 -12.70
N LEU A 89 -6.63 3.44 -11.77
CA LEU A 89 -5.56 3.07 -10.84
C LEU A 89 -5.97 1.85 -10.01
N ARG A 90 -7.16 1.89 -9.41
CA ARG A 90 -7.69 0.75 -8.64
C ARG A 90 -7.73 -0.54 -9.46
N THR A 91 -8.29 -0.50 -10.67
CA THR A 91 -8.37 -1.69 -11.53
C THR A 91 -6.99 -2.25 -11.86
N ARG A 92 -5.97 -1.40 -12.01
CA ARG A 92 -4.59 -1.86 -12.26
C ARG A 92 -3.97 -2.48 -11.01
N LEU A 93 -4.22 -1.94 -9.83
CA LEU A 93 -3.74 -2.50 -8.56
C LEU A 93 -4.46 -3.81 -8.20
N ASP A 94 -5.77 -3.89 -8.41
CA ASP A 94 -6.58 -5.11 -8.23
C ASP A 94 -6.12 -6.28 -9.14
N SER A 95 -5.34 -5.99 -10.19
CA SER A 95 -4.77 -6.99 -11.09
C SER A 95 -3.35 -7.44 -10.73
N VAL A 96 -2.74 -6.86 -9.69
CA VAL A 96 -1.45 -7.32 -9.17
C VAL A 96 -1.69 -8.61 -8.40
N GLU A 97 -1.03 -9.70 -8.83
CA GLU A 97 -1.13 -10.98 -8.15
C GLU A 97 -0.74 -10.83 -6.67
N GLY A 98 -1.45 -11.52 -5.78
CA GLY A 98 -1.18 -11.51 -4.33
C GLY A 98 -1.41 -10.17 -3.60
N LEU A 99 -1.94 -9.14 -4.28
CA LEU A 99 -2.31 -7.86 -3.67
C LEU A 99 -3.83 -7.82 -3.43
N THR A 100 -4.23 -7.62 -2.18
CA THR A 100 -5.65 -7.59 -1.77
C THR A 100 -6.04 -6.18 -1.38
N HIS A 101 -7.19 -5.68 -1.88
CA HIS A 101 -7.77 -4.42 -1.43
C HIS A 101 -8.36 -4.60 -0.02
N LEU A 102 -7.88 -3.82 0.94
CA LEU A 102 -8.25 -3.92 2.36
C LEU A 102 -9.27 -2.85 2.74
N ASN A 103 -8.93 -1.58 2.52
CA ASN A 103 -9.76 -0.47 2.98
C ASN A 103 -9.87 0.64 1.93
N HIS A 104 -10.96 1.40 1.99
CA HIS A 104 -11.24 2.58 1.18
C HIS A 104 -11.87 3.67 2.04
N GLU A 105 -11.23 4.84 2.08
CA GLU A 105 -11.66 5.98 2.87
C GLU A 105 -11.73 7.25 2.03
N THR A 106 -12.84 7.98 2.14
CA THR A 106 -13.02 9.30 1.52
C THR A 106 -13.12 10.36 2.60
N ALA A 107 -12.19 11.33 2.59
CA ALA A 107 -12.12 12.43 3.56
C ALA A 107 -12.39 13.79 2.91
#